data_AF-K1UAV1-F1
#
_entry.id   AF-K1UAV1-F1
#
_cell.length_a   1.000
_cell.length_b   1.000
_cell.length_c   1.000
_cell.angle_alpha   90.00
_cell.angle_beta   90.00
_cell.angle_gamma   90.00
#
_symmetry.space_group_name_H-M   'P 1'
#
loop_
_entity.id
_entity.type
_entity.pdbx_description
1 polymer ?
#
loop_
_entity_poly.entity_id
_entity_poly.type
_entity_poly.pdbx_seq_one_letter_code
_entity_poly.pdbx_strand_id
1 'polypeptide(L)'
;RDLYNLVLKDIQELAEQAMKDADAFYQRLSSRMERRYLVDASQTEKERKRLEARNQEIDGMFLNLYTDKAKGILTEQRFMKLTAALEQEQEANQKRLHDLAVMQSRADAQESEVRTFIKEIRRYAAIEELDESVLNRLISKILIGEIKKVDGQKVQEVRIGYNFVGEIPEIAA
;
A
#
# COMPACT_ATOMS: atom_id res chain seq x y z
N ARG A 1 0.36 10.38 -33.84
CA ARG A 1 1.00 9.07 -34.07
C ARG A 1 2.07 8.80 -33.02
N ASP A 2 2.80 9.83 -32.61
CA ASP A 2 3.89 9.70 -31.63
C ASP A 2 3.44 9.17 -30.26
N LEU A 3 2.30 9.63 -29.73
CA LEU A 3 1.79 9.13 -28.45
C LEU A 3 1.40 7.64 -28.50
N TYR A 4 0.71 7.22 -29.57
CA TYR A 4 0.31 5.82 -29.75
C TYR A 4 1.53 4.89 -29.78
N ASN A 5 2.53 5.24 -30.61
CA ASN A 5 3.74 4.45 -30.73
C ASN A 5 4.55 4.44 -29.44
N LEU A 6 4.57 5.56 -28.69
CA LEU A 6 5.23 5.66 -27.39
C LEU A 6 4.59 4.70 -26.39
N VAL A 7 3.26 4.73 -26.25
CA VAL A 7 2.54 3.84 -25.32
C VAL A 7 2.71 2.37 -25.72
N LEU A 8 2.63 2.05 -27.02
CA LEU A 8 2.80 0.68 -27.50
C LEU A 8 4.20 0.16 -27.16
N LYS A 9 5.23 0.97 -27.44
CA LYS A 9 6.61 0.64 -27.17
C LYS A 9 6.87 0.46 -25.66
N ASP A 10 6.33 1.33 -24.81
CA ASP A 10 6.46 1.21 -23.35
C ASP A 10 5.87 -0.11 -22.84
N ILE A 11 4.68 -0.49 -23.32
CA ILE A 11 4.05 -1.77 -22.95
C ILE A 11 4.91 -2.96 -23.42
N GLN A 12 5.42 -2.93 -24.65
CA GLN A 12 6.30 -3.98 -25.18
C GLN A 12 7.59 -4.11 -24.36
N GLU A 13 8.25 -2.99 -24.03
CA GLU A 13 9.48 -2.98 -23.24
C GLU A 13 9.24 -3.51 -21.81
N LEU A 14 8.14 -3.15 -21.17
CA LEU A 14 7.76 -3.69 -19.85
C LEU A 14 7.43 -5.18 -19.93
N ALA A 15 6.76 -5.61 -21.00
CA ALA A 15 6.43 -7.01 -21.23
C ALA A 15 7.70 -7.86 -21.44
N GLU A 16 8.64 -7.39 -22.26
CA GLU A 16 9.95 -8.02 -22.47
C GLU A 16 10.73 -8.15 -21.16
N GLN A 17 10.77 -7.09 -20.36
CA GLN A 17 11.42 -7.10 -19.05
C GLN A 17 10.77 -8.12 -18.11
N ALA A 18 9.44 -8.17 -18.07
CA ALA A 18 8.69 -9.12 -17.26
C ALA A 18 8.91 -10.58 -17.70
N MET A 19 9.13 -10.83 -19.00
CA MET A 19 9.46 -12.16 -19.53
C MET A 19 10.92 -12.56 -19.25
N LYS A 20 11.86 -11.61 -19.40
CA LYS A 20 13.29 -11.86 -19.26
C LYS A 20 13.66 -12.24 -17.83
N ASP A 21 13.17 -11.48 -16.85
CA ASP A 21 13.41 -11.74 -15.45
C ASP A 21 12.23 -11.24 -14.60
N ALA A 22 11.37 -12.20 -14.27
CA ALA A 22 10.21 -12.05 -13.41
C ALA A 22 10.53 -11.36 -12.08
N ASP A 23 11.57 -11.87 -11.44
CA ASP A 23 11.88 -11.61 -10.04
C ASP A 23 12.62 -10.29 -9.96
N ALA A 24 13.54 -10.00 -10.88
CA ALA A 24 14.16 -8.69 -10.98
C ALA A 24 13.16 -7.60 -11.36
N PHE A 25 12.17 -7.89 -12.22
CA PHE A 25 11.11 -6.92 -12.54
C PHE A 25 10.18 -6.68 -11.35
N TYR A 26 9.78 -7.75 -10.65
CA TYR A 26 9.05 -7.65 -9.38
C TYR A 26 9.83 -6.81 -8.37
N GLN A 27 11.10 -7.12 -8.15
CA GLN A 27 11.94 -6.40 -7.20
C GLN A 27 12.10 -4.93 -7.57
N ARG A 28 12.17 -4.59 -8.87
CA ARG A 28 12.22 -3.18 -9.31
C ARG A 28 10.90 -2.45 -9.04
N LEU A 29 9.76 -3.03 -9.42
CA LEU A 29 8.44 -2.43 -9.16
C LEU A 29 8.16 -2.32 -7.66
N SER A 30 8.57 -3.34 -6.91
CA SER A 30 8.46 -3.43 -5.45
C SER A 30 9.52 -2.64 -4.71
N SER A 31 10.64 -2.21 -5.30
CA SER A 31 11.74 -1.53 -4.59
C SER A 31 11.35 -0.20 -3.93
N ARG A 32 10.33 0.49 -4.47
CA ARG A 32 9.68 1.65 -3.83
C ARG A 32 8.80 1.24 -2.64
N MET A 33 8.27 0.03 -2.66
CA MET A 33 7.45 -0.56 -1.59
C MET A 33 8.34 -1.19 -0.51
N GLU A 34 9.31 -2.04 -0.85
CA GLU A 34 10.09 -2.89 0.06
C GLU A 34 10.79 -2.12 1.20
N ARG A 35 11.42 -0.97 0.92
CA ARG A 35 12.10 -0.17 1.97
C ARG A 35 11.14 0.50 2.95
N ARG A 36 9.93 0.88 2.51
CA ARG A 36 8.89 1.37 3.42
C ARG A 36 8.25 0.18 4.12
N TYR A 37 7.85 -0.84 3.39
CA TYR A 37 7.16 -2.03 3.91
C TYR A 37 7.92 -2.77 5.00
N LEU A 38 9.22 -3.03 4.86
CA LEU A 38 9.95 -3.79 5.89
C LEU A 38 10.08 -3.02 7.21
N VAL A 39 10.31 -1.71 7.12
CA VAL A 39 10.41 -0.83 8.29
C VAL A 39 9.03 -0.62 8.90
N ASP A 40 8.01 -0.38 8.08
CA ASP A 40 6.64 -0.12 8.50
C ASP A 40 6.00 -1.40 9.07
N ALA A 41 6.12 -2.56 8.42
CA ALA A 41 5.60 -3.84 8.94
C ALA A 41 6.21 -4.23 10.29
N SER A 42 7.53 -4.05 10.46
CA SER A 42 8.19 -4.30 11.75
C SER A 42 7.68 -3.36 12.85
N GLN A 43 7.43 -2.09 12.52
CA GLN A 43 6.91 -1.10 13.46
C GLN A 43 5.43 -1.32 13.77
N THR A 44 4.60 -1.58 12.75
CA THR A 44 3.18 -1.94 12.84
C THR A 44 2.99 -3.16 13.73
N GLU A 45 3.78 -4.22 13.53
CA GLU A 45 3.67 -5.44 14.32
C GLU A 45 4.08 -5.22 15.79
N LYS A 46 5.11 -4.39 16.03
CA LYS A 46 5.50 -3.99 17.39
C LYS A 46 4.41 -3.16 18.06
N GLU A 47 3.81 -2.22 17.35
CA GLU A 47 2.71 -1.39 17.85
C GLU A 47 1.49 -2.26 18.18
N ARG A 48 1.11 -3.17 17.27
CA ARG A 48 0.03 -4.13 17.47
C ARG A 48 0.22 -4.95 18.75
N LYS A 49 1.38 -5.60 18.90
CA LYS A 49 1.70 -6.38 20.10
C LYS A 49 1.66 -5.55 21.38
N ARG A 50 2.16 -4.31 21.32
CA ARG A 50 2.13 -3.40 22.48
C ARG A 50 0.70 -3.06 22.89
N LEU A 51 -0.17 -2.74 21.93
CA LEU A 51 -1.57 -2.42 22.18
C LEU A 51 -2.36 -3.63 22.70
N GLU A 52 -2.09 -4.82 22.17
CA GLU A 52 -2.70 -6.07 22.64
C GLU A 52 -2.30 -6.40 24.08
N ALA A 53 -1.00 -6.32 24.39
CA ALA A 53 -0.51 -6.51 25.75
C ALA A 53 -1.13 -5.47 26.70
N ARG A 54 -1.24 -4.21 26.27
CA ARG A 54 -1.86 -3.16 27.07
C ARG A 54 -3.34 -3.42 27.34
N ASN A 55 -4.08 -3.90 26.35
CA ASN A 55 -5.49 -4.28 26.55
C ASN A 55 -5.62 -5.46 27.53
N GLN A 56 -4.73 -6.46 27.47
CA GLN A 56 -4.72 -7.55 28.45
C GLN A 56 -4.39 -7.07 29.87
N GLU A 57 -3.49 -6.10 30.02
CA GLU A 57 -3.22 -5.46 31.31
C GLU A 57 -4.48 -4.74 31.84
N ILE A 58 -5.18 -4.00 30.98
CA ILE A 58 -6.42 -3.31 31.32
C ILE A 58 -7.49 -4.30 31.78
N ASP A 59 -7.65 -5.44 31.11
CA ASP A 59 -8.58 -6.50 31.51
C ASP A 59 -8.26 -7.03 32.92
N GLY A 60 -6.97 -7.18 33.24
CA GLY A 60 -6.51 -7.52 34.59
C GLY A 60 -6.81 -6.42 35.62
N MET A 61 -6.65 -5.14 35.24
CA MET A 61 -7.01 -4.00 36.09
C MET A 61 -8.51 -3.98 36.39
N PHE A 62 -9.37 -4.27 35.42
CA PHE A 62 -10.81 -4.38 35.65
C PHE A 62 -11.13 -5.43 36.72
N LEU A 63 -10.56 -6.63 36.60
CA LEU A 63 -10.81 -7.71 37.56
C LEU A 63 -10.43 -7.31 39.00
N ASN A 64 -9.31 -6.60 39.15
CA ASN A 64 -8.86 -6.07 40.44
C ASN A 64 -9.81 -5.00 40.98
N LEU A 65 -10.20 -4.02 40.15
CA LEU A 65 -11.14 -2.97 40.54
C LEU A 65 -12.50 -3.55 40.98
N TYR A 66 -13.01 -4.56 40.27
CA TYR A 66 -14.24 -5.27 40.66
C TYR A 66 -14.09 -5.95 42.03
N THR A 67 -12.95 -6.58 42.27
CA THR A 67 -12.65 -7.24 43.55
C THR A 67 -12.61 -6.23 44.70
N ASP A 68 -11.93 -5.09 44.51
CA ASP A 68 -11.83 -4.03 45.53
C ASP A 68 -13.19 -3.37 45.79
N LYS A 69 -14.00 -3.20 44.73
CA LYS A 69 -15.37 -2.71 44.86
C LYS A 69 -16.24 -3.68 45.66
N ALA A 70 -16.16 -4.98 45.38
CA ALA A 70 -16.92 -6.01 46.09
C ALA A 70 -16.53 -6.11 47.58
N LYS A 71 -15.25 -5.86 47.91
CA LYS A 71 -14.74 -5.79 49.29
C LYS A 71 -15.09 -4.48 50.01
N GLY A 72 -15.72 -3.52 49.31
CA GLY A 72 -16.04 -2.20 49.87
C GLY A 72 -14.84 -1.27 50.06
N ILE A 73 -13.68 -1.61 49.51
CA ILE A 73 -12.47 -0.78 49.56
C ILE A 73 -12.63 0.46 48.68
N LEU A 74 -13.30 0.29 47.54
CA LEU A 74 -13.53 1.34 46.56
C LEU A 74 -14.98 1.81 46.58
N THR A 75 -15.20 3.13 46.61
CA THR A 75 -16.55 3.70 46.48
C THR A 75 -17.07 3.55 45.05
N GLU A 76 -18.39 3.50 44.89
CA GLU A 76 -19.05 3.45 43.57
C GLU A 76 -18.57 4.57 42.63
N GLN A 77 -18.55 5.80 43.14
CA GLN A 77 -18.12 6.95 42.36
C GLN A 77 -16.67 6.83 41.85
N ARG A 78 -15.77 6.28 42.67
CA ARG A 78 -14.37 6.08 42.27
C ARG A 78 -14.23 4.91 41.29
N PHE A 79 -14.97 3.83 41.50
CA PHE A 79 -15.03 2.70 40.59
C PHE A 79 -15.43 3.16 39.19
N MET A 80 -16.59 3.81 39.06
CA MET A 80 -17.10 4.34 37.79
C MET A 80 -16.12 5.27 37.08
N LYS A 81 -15.42 6.14 37.84
CA LYS A 81 -14.45 7.06 37.26
C LYS A 81 -13.21 6.32 36.71
N LEU A 82 -12.71 5.32 37.42
CA LEU A 82 -11.52 4.56 37.01
C LEU A 82 -11.84 3.62 35.85
N THR A 83 -12.97 2.93 35.90
CA THR A 83 -13.41 2.05 34.81
C THR A 83 -13.66 2.83 33.54
N ALA A 84 -14.33 4.00 33.61
CA ALA A 84 -14.55 4.83 32.42
C ALA A 84 -13.25 5.23 31.70
N ALA A 85 -12.18 5.53 32.46
CA ALA A 85 -10.87 5.85 31.87
C ALA A 85 -10.23 4.63 31.20
N LEU A 86 -10.34 3.45 31.81
CA LEU A 86 -9.85 2.19 31.24
C LEU A 86 -10.62 1.76 30.00
N GLU A 87 -11.95 1.89 30.01
CA GLU A 87 -12.81 1.62 28.86
C GLU A 87 -12.44 2.55 27.69
N GLN A 88 -12.24 3.84 27.96
CA GLN A 88 -11.82 4.79 26.95
C GLN A 88 -10.45 4.44 26.34
N GLU A 89 -9.47 4.04 27.15
CA GLU A 89 -8.16 3.61 26.67
C GLU A 89 -8.29 2.34 25.81
N GLN A 90 -9.06 1.35 26.26
CA GLN A 90 -9.29 0.10 25.53
C GLN A 90 -9.99 0.33 24.18
N GLU A 91 -10.99 1.22 24.14
CA GLU A 91 -11.67 1.60 22.89
C GLU A 91 -10.71 2.30 21.92
N ALA A 92 -9.87 3.22 22.42
CA ALA A 92 -8.86 3.89 21.60
C ALA A 92 -7.83 2.88 21.04
N ASN A 93 -7.37 1.94 21.86
CA ASN A 93 -6.46 0.88 21.44
C ASN A 93 -7.10 -0.03 20.38
N GLN A 94 -8.37 -0.41 20.55
CA GLN A 94 -9.11 -1.23 19.57
C GLN A 94 -9.28 -0.52 18.23
N LYS A 95 -9.61 0.77 18.23
CA LYS A 95 -9.66 1.58 16.99
C LYS A 95 -8.32 1.59 16.29
N ARG A 96 -7.23 1.81 17.03
CA ARG A 96 -5.88 1.81 16.45
C ARG A 96 -5.49 0.44 15.90
N LEU A 97 -5.80 -0.65 16.61
CA LEU A 97 -5.58 -2.02 16.13
C LEU A 97 -6.32 -2.31 14.82
N HIS A 98 -7.58 -1.87 14.72
CA HIS A 98 -8.35 -1.98 13.49
C HIS A 98 -7.69 -1.20 12.34
N ASP A 99 -7.27 0.04 12.57
CA ASP A 99 -6.60 0.85 11.55
C ASP A 99 -5.29 0.21 11.07
N LEU A 100 -4.49 -0.34 11.99
CA LEU A 100 -3.28 -1.09 11.64
C LEU A 100 -3.59 -2.30 10.77
N ALA A 101 -4.65 -3.06 11.07
CA ALA A 101 -5.07 -4.21 10.28
C ALA A 101 -5.54 -3.79 8.86
N VAL A 102 -6.28 -2.69 8.74
CA VAL A 102 -6.69 -2.14 7.44
C VAL A 102 -5.48 -1.69 6.62
N MET A 103 -4.50 -1.04 7.25
CA MET A 103 -3.27 -0.65 6.57
C MET A 103 -2.52 -1.87 6.04
N GLN A 104 -2.37 -2.92 6.84
CA GLN A 104 -1.72 -4.16 6.44
C GLN A 104 -2.46 -4.85 5.28
N SER A 105 -3.79 -4.93 5.33
CA SER A 105 -4.59 -5.52 4.26
C SER A 105 -4.48 -4.77 2.93
N ARG A 106 -4.44 -3.42 2.97
CA ARG A 106 -4.18 -2.62 1.77
C ARG A 106 -2.78 -2.87 1.22
N ALA A 107 -1.83 -3.11 2.10
CA ALA A 107 -0.46 -3.37 1.74
C ALA A 107 -0.34 -4.72 0.99
N ASP A 108 -0.96 -5.77 1.53
CA ASP A 108 -1.03 -7.10 0.90
C ASP A 108 -1.77 -7.06 -0.45
N ALA A 109 -2.85 -6.28 -0.54
CA ALA A 109 -3.59 -6.08 -1.79
C ALA A 109 -2.71 -5.45 -2.87
N GLN A 110 -1.92 -4.43 -2.51
CA GLN A 110 -1.00 -3.77 -3.44
C GLN A 110 0.11 -4.72 -3.92
N GLU A 111 0.64 -5.60 -3.06
CA GLU A 111 1.59 -6.64 -3.47
C GLU A 111 0.96 -7.60 -4.51
N SER A 112 -0.29 -7.99 -4.28
CA SER A 112 -1.05 -8.84 -5.20
C SER A 112 -1.30 -8.17 -6.56
N GLU A 113 -1.56 -6.86 -6.58
CA GLU A 113 -1.70 -6.07 -7.80
C GLU A 113 -0.41 -6.07 -8.62
N VAL A 114 0.76 -5.89 -7.99
CA VAL A 114 2.07 -5.97 -8.67
C VAL A 114 2.27 -7.34 -9.30
N ARG A 115 1.98 -8.43 -8.58
CA ARG A 115 2.11 -9.79 -9.13
C ARG A 115 1.16 -10.02 -10.29
N THR A 116 -0.06 -9.50 -10.19
CA THR A 116 -1.08 -9.57 -11.26
C THR A 116 -0.62 -8.79 -12.48
N PHE A 117 -0.07 -7.60 -12.30
CA PHE A 117 0.49 -6.79 -13.37
C PHE A 117 1.56 -7.55 -14.16
N ILE A 118 2.53 -8.15 -13.47
CA ILE A 118 3.62 -8.90 -14.10
C ILE A 118 3.07 -10.07 -14.92
N LYS A 119 2.06 -10.77 -14.40
CA LYS A 119 1.40 -11.87 -15.11
C LYS A 119 0.69 -11.38 -16.37
N GLU A 120 -0.03 -10.26 -16.28
CA GLU A 120 -0.80 -9.71 -17.40
C GLU A 120 0.12 -9.10 -18.45
N ILE A 121 1.11 -8.27 -18.06
CA ILE A 121 1.93 -7.51 -19.02
C ILE A 121 2.75 -8.42 -19.93
N ARG A 122 3.19 -9.59 -19.44
CA ARG A 122 3.89 -10.61 -20.25
C ARG A 122 3.14 -11.04 -21.50
N ARG A 123 1.80 -11.00 -21.49
CA ARG A 123 0.98 -11.40 -22.64
C ARG A 123 1.11 -10.42 -23.81
N TYR A 124 1.65 -9.24 -23.55
CA TYR A 124 1.72 -8.14 -24.50
C TYR A 124 3.13 -7.89 -25.03
N ALA A 125 4.06 -8.85 -24.89
CA ALA A 125 5.40 -8.70 -25.47
C ALA A 125 5.39 -8.70 -27.01
N ALA A 126 4.42 -9.38 -27.62
CA ALA A 126 4.31 -9.55 -29.07
C ALA A 126 3.11 -8.84 -29.68
N ILE A 127 2.44 -7.92 -28.96
CA ILE A 127 1.36 -7.13 -29.59
C ILE A 127 1.96 -6.19 -30.62
N GLU A 128 1.34 -6.15 -31.80
CA GLU A 128 1.73 -5.23 -32.86
C GLU A 128 0.89 -3.93 -32.81
N GLU A 129 -0.27 -3.98 -32.16
CA GLU A 129 -1.22 -2.87 -32.07
C GLU A 129 -1.80 -2.75 -30.66
N LEU A 130 -2.00 -1.50 -30.20
CA LEU A 130 -2.85 -1.19 -29.06
C LEU A 130 -4.31 -1.19 -29.51
N ASP A 131 -5.08 -2.15 -29.04
CA ASP A 131 -6.53 -2.10 -29.10
C ASP A 131 -7.13 -1.47 -27.82
N GLU A 132 -8.42 -1.15 -27.88
CA GLU A 132 -9.15 -0.55 -26.77
C GLU A 132 -9.17 -1.46 -25.53
N SER A 133 -9.17 -2.77 -25.71
CA SER A 133 -9.17 -3.75 -24.62
C SER A 133 -7.85 -3.73 -23.85
N VAL A 134 -6.71 -3.74 -24.55
CA VAL A 134 -5.36 -3.62 -23.97
C VAL A 134 -5.24 -2.32 -23.20
N LEU A 135 -5.71 -1.21 -23.80
CA LEU A 135 -5.58 0.11 -23.21
C LEU A 135 -6.42 0.23 -21.93
N ASN A 136 -7.70 -0.14 -21.98
CA ASN A 136 -8.58 -0.12 -20.81
C ASN A 136 -8.13 -1.10 -19.71
N ARG A 137 -7.48 -2.21 -20.10
CA ARG A 137 -6.98 -3.20 -19.15
C ARG A 137 -5.72 -2.75 -18.43
N LEU A 138 -4.75 -2.18 -19.13
CA LEU A 138 -3.42 -1.88 -18.58
C LEU A 138 -3.29 -0.44 -18.10
N ILE A 139 -3.88 0.51 -18.81
CA ILE A 139 -3.62 1.95 -18.61
C ILE A 139 -4.73 2.57 -17.76
N SER A 140 -4.35 3.24 -16.67
CA SER A 140 -5.26 4.04 -15.85
C SER A 140 -5.38 5.47 -16.36
N LYS A 141 -4.25 6.07 -16.78
CA LYS A 141 -4.19 7.44 -17.28
C LYS A 141 -2.92 7.66 -18.08
N ILE A 142 -2.97 8.64 -18.98
CA ILE A 142 -1.80 9.16 -19.70
C ILE A 142 -1.75 10.65 -19.41
N LEU A 143 -0.66 11.11 -18.79
CA LEU A 143 -0.42 12.52 -18.50
C LEU A 143 0.51 13.09 -19.55
N ILE A 144 0.10 14.19 -20.17
CA ILE A 144 0.86 14.89 -21.19
C ILE A 144 1.26 16.25 -20.63
N GLY A 145 2.57 16.43 -20.45
CA GLY A 145 3.15 17.67 -19.95
C GLY A 145 3.15 18.80 -20.99
N GLU A 146 3.51 19.99 -20.53
CA GLU A 146 3.69 21.14 -21.41
C GLU A 146 4.89 20.96 -22.34
N ILE A 147 4.80 21.52 -23.54
CA ILE A 147 5.91 21.52 -24.50
C ILE A 147 6.97 22.51 -24.03
N LYS A 148 8.18 22.02 -23.79
CA LYS A 148 9.36 22.82 -23.44
C LYS A 148 10.32 22.88 -24.63
N LYS A 149 11.11 23.95 -24.72
CA LYS A 149 12.26 24.01 -25.63
C LYS A 149 13.52 23.73 -24.84
N VAL A 150 14.18 22.62 -25.14
CA VAL A 150 15.49 22.25 -24.59
C VAL A 150 16.46 22.19 -25.77
N ASP A 151 17.54 22.96 -25.74
CA ASP A 151 18.55 23.05 -26.80
C ASP A 151 17.97 23.29 -28.22
N GLY A 152 16.92 24.11 -28.30
CA GLY A 152 16.24 24.44 -29.55
C GLY A 152 15.24 23.38 -30.06
N GLN A 153 15.18 22.20 -29.42
CA GLN A 153 14.24 21.14 -29.75
C GLN A 153 12.99 21.21 -28.84
N LYS A 154 11.82 20.90 -29.40
CA LYS A 154 10.58 20.78 -28.63
C LYS A 154 10.56 19.42 -27.93
N VAL A 155 10.53 19.43 -26.61
CA VAL A 155 10.44 18.25 -25.74
C VAL A 155 9.11 18.28 -25.00
N GLN A 156 8.41 17.15 -24.95
CA GLN A 156 7.17 17.01 -24.21
C GLN A 156 7.25 15.76 -23.33
N GLU A 157 7.00 15.94 -22.04
CA GLU A 157 7.00 14.84 -21.08
C GLU A 157 5.68 14.06 -21.20
N VAL A 158 5.75 12.74 -21.34
CA VAL A 158 4.60 11.85 -21.31
C VAL A 158 4.79 10.87 -20.17
N ARG A 159 3.79 10.75 -19.30
CA ARG A 159 3.81 9.81 -18.16
C ARG A 159 2.63 8.86 -18.27
N ILE A 160 2.92 7.57 -18.24
CA ILE A 160 1.91 6.51 -18.36
C ILE A 160 1.64 5.94 -16.96
N GLY A 161 0.39 6.02 -16.53
CA GLY A 161 -0.10 5.37 -15.33
C GLY A 161 -0.74 4.03 -15.66
N TYR A 162 -0.29 2.96 -15.01
CA TYR A 162 -0.84 1.62 -15.13
C TYR A 162 -1.88 1.35 -14.04
N ASN A 163 -2.92 0.57 -14.34
CA ASN A 163 -4.01 0.24 -13.41
C ASN A 163 -3.53 -0.46 -12.12
N PHE A 164 -2.46 -1.24 -12.21
CA PHE A 164 -2.00 -2.11 -11.12
C PHE A 164 -0.85 -1.52 -10.29
N VAL A 165 -0.02 -0.67 -10.90
CA VAL A 165 1.25 -0.23 -10.30
C VAL A 165 1.45 1.29 -10.37
N GLY A 166 0.50 2.02 -10.96
CA GLY A 166 0.61 3.46 -11.16
C GLY A 166 1.67 3.83 -12.19
N GLU A 167 2.31 4.97 -12.02
CA GLU A 167 3.32 5.47 -12.96
C GLU A 167 4.66 4.78 -12.75
N ILE A 168 5.16 4.12 -13.80
CA ILE A 168 6.51 3.56 -13.84
C ILE A 168 7.42 4.65 -14.42
N PRO A 169 8.39 5.19 -13.64
CA PRO A 169 9.31 6.19 -14.17
C PRO A 169 10.16 5.61 -15.30
N GLU A 170 10.45 6.41 -16.32
CA GLU A 170 11.33 6.02 -17.43
C GLU A 170 12.69 5.53 -16.91
N ILE A 171 13.17 4.48 -17.56
CA ILE A 171 14.48 3.89 -17.31
C ILE A 171 15.53 4.86 -17.84
N ALA A 172 16.31 5.47 -16.95
CA ALA A 172 17.63 5.95 -17.35
C ALA A 172 18.46 4.70 -17.71
N ALA A 173 18.64 4.48 -19.01
CA ALA A 173 19.64 3.55 -19.53
C ALA A 173 21.05 4.09 -19.27
#